data_AF-A0A8E2DKN0-F1
#
_entry.id   AF-A0A8E2DKN0-F1
#
_cell.length_a   1.000
_cell.length_b   1.000
_cell.length_c   1.000
_cell.angle_alpha   90.00
_cell.angle_beta   90.00
_cell.angle_gamma   90.00
#
_symmetry.space_group_name_H-M   'P 1'
#
loop_
_entity.id
_entity.type
_entity.pdbx_description
1 polymer ?
#
loop_
_entity_poly.entity_id
_entity_poly.type
_entity_poly.pdbx_seq_one_letter_code
_entity_poly.pdbx_strand_id
1 'polypeptide(L)'
;MSLPPPSENQAYCDASALVGGHVQIPLRWVLDNARDDEVNNLPGLSFLLRHTTNGDTFIVDLGIRRDWDTALPTPLIDRIKHMGFVVDVPQDVPTSLRKGGVDPHAAIRHVLLTHVHFDHFGDTAPFTHATFLVGSEAQQLVTPGWPADPHSAFPGDLLPPGRTKYLSREGLKPIGPFPHALDFYGDGSLYIVDAPGHLPGHINVLVRTSPDGGWLYLAGDSAHDHRLIDGEAQIAVTDMFGCAHQDKEVAAEHIARIRALKANSRVRVLIAHDAPWYWPNRGGPAFLPGKLESL
;
A
#
# COMPACT_ATOMS: atom_id res chain seq x y z
N MET A 1 -15.96 1.08 17.32
CA MET A 1 -17.18 0.65 16.58
C MET A 1 -16.84 -0.63 15.83
N SER A 2 -17.80 -1.55 15.65
CA SER A 2 -17.59 -2.83 14.96
C SER A 2 -17.63 -2.66 13.43
N LEU A 3 -17.03 -3.59 12.70
CA LEU A 3 -17.21 -3.69 11.25
C LEU A 3 -18.64 -4.14 10.90
N PRO A 4 -19.16 -3.82 9.71
CA PRO A 4 -20.48 -4.28 9.29
C PRO A 4 -20.55 -5.82 9.26
N PRO A 5 -21.61 -6.43 9.83
CA PRO A 5 -21.81 -7.88 9.69
C PRO A 5 -22.02 -8.24 8.21
N PRO A 6 -21.78 -9.50 7.81
CA PRO A 6 -22.14 -9.95 6.47
C PRO A 6 -23.65 -9.85 6.22
N SER A 7 -24.03 -9.47 4.99
CA SER A 7 -25.40 -9.55 4.51
C SER A 7 -25.71 -10.91 3.84
N GLU A 8 -26.97 -11.15 3.52
CA GLU A 8 -27.35 -12.27 2.65
C GLU A 8 -26.77 -12.03 1.23
N ASN A 9 -26.16 -13.06 0.64
CA ASN A 9 -25.43 -12.97 -0.63
C ASN A 9 -24.30 -11.91 -0.63
N GLN A 10 -23.65 -11.71 0.52
CA GLN A 10 -22.56 -10.76 0.69
C GLN A 10 -21.45 -10.96 -0.35
N ALA A 11 -21.22 -9.91 -1.16
CA ALA A 11 -20.09 -9.84 -2.06
C ALA A 11 -18.78 -9.66 -1.28
N TYR A 12 -17.68 -10.18 -1.85
CA TYR A 12 -16.34 -10.09 -1.28
C TYR A 12 -15.30 -10.08 -2.41
N CYS A 13 -14.03 -9.98 -2.07
CA CYS A 13 -12.94 -10.10 -3.03
C CYS A 13 -12.01 -11.26 -2.68
N ASP A 14 -11.62 -12.03 -3.70
CA ASP A 14 -10.42 -12.85 -3.61
C ASP A 14 -9.19 -11.94 -3.64
N ALA A 15 -8.22 -12.16 -2.76
CA ALA A 15 -6.98 -11.40 -2.70
C ALA A 15 -5.78 -12.28 -3.04
N SER A 16 -4.92 -11.84 -3.96
CA SER A 16 -3.68 -12.54 -4.33
C SER A 16 -2.49 -11.61 -4.13
N ALA A 17 -1.48 -12.04 -3.39
CA ALA A 17 -0.25 -11.25 -3.24
C ALA A 17 0.59 -11.27 -4.52
N LEU A 18 1.30 -10.17 -4.76
CA LEU A 18 2.20 -9.95 -5.87
C LEU A 18 3.57 -9.56 -5.31
N VAL A 19 4.63 -10.01 -5.98
CA VAL A 19 5.99 -9.58 -5.66
C VAL A 19 6.26 -8.25 -6.36
N GLY A 20 6.76 -7.26 -5.62
CA GLY A 20 7.07 -5.92 -6.13
C GLY A 20 8.45 -5.43 -5.70
N GLY A 21 9.46 -6.31 -5.73
CA GLY A 21 10.80 -6.03 -5.23
C GLY A 21 10.91 -5.95 -3.71
N HIS A 22 12.08 -5.55 -3.22
CA HIS A 22 12.32 -5.29 -1.81
C HIS A 22 13.40 -4.22 -1.60
N VAL A 23 13.37 -3.61 -0.43
CA VAL A 23 14.34 -2.63 0.02
C VAL A 23 14.86 -3.03 1.40
N GLN A 24 16.18 -3.11 1.54
CA GLN A 24 16.81 -3.27 2.84
C GLN A 24 17.00 -1.89 3.47
N ILE A 25 16.51 -1.72 4.70
CA ILE A 25 16.65 -0.48 5.46
C ILE A 25 17.22 -0.75 6.86
N PRO A 26 17.98 0.19 7.44
CA PRO A 26 18.20 0.27 8.88
C PRO A 26 16.89 0.51 9.65
N LEU A 27 16.57 -0.30 10.66
CA LEU A 27 15.29 -0.19 11.37
C LEU A 27 15.21 1.01 12.31
N ARG A 28 16.34 1.63 12.66
CA ARG A 28 16.36 2.93 13.36
C ARG A 28 15.65 4.06 12.59
N TRP A 29 15.40 3.87 11.28
CA TRP A 29 14.60 4.82 10.50
C TRP A 29 13.12 4.81 10.87
N VAL A 30 12.63 3.70 11.43
CA VAL A 30 11.18 3.48 11.65
C VAL A 30 10.85 3.14 13.09
N LEU A 31 11.79 2.62 13.87
CA LEU A 31 11.61 2.25 15.28
C LEU A 31 12.56 3.00 16.20
N ASP A 32 12.01 3.55 17.29
CA ASP A 32 12.76 4.28 18.31
C ASP A 32 13.69 3.39 19.15
N ASN A 33 13.40 2.09 19.22
CA ASN A 33 14.12 1.12 20.03
C ASN A 33 14.93 0.09 19.21
N ALA A 34 15.08 0.29 17.90
CA ALA A 34 15.93 -0.56 17.07
C ALA A 34 17.41 -0.42 17.48
N ARG A 35 18.17 -1.52 17.36
CA ARG A 35 19.63 -1.46 17.53
C ARG A 35 20.26 -0.73 16.34
N ASP A 36 21.41 -0.11 16.54
CA ASP A 36 22.11 0.66 15.50
C ASP A 36 22.47 -0.17 14.25
N ASP A 37 22.74 -1.46 14.43
CA ASP A 37 23.07 -2.43 13.39
C ASP A 37 21.86 -3.23 12.88
N GLU A 38 20.67 -2.97 13.41
CA GLU A 38 19.46 -3.69 13.04
C GLU A 38 18.98 -3.22 11.66
N VAL A 39 18.99 -4.15 10.71
CA VAL A 39 18.49 -3.97 9.34
C VAL A 39 17.41 -4.99 9.04
N ASN A 40 16.48 -4.65 8.17
CA ASN A 40 15.48 -5.60 7.67
C ASN A 40 15.35 -5.48 6.15
N ASN A 41 15.06 -6.61 5.49
CA ASN A 41 14.75 -6.64 4.07
C ASN A 41 13.22 -6.60 3.89
N LEU A 42 12.72 -5.41 3.57
CA LEU A 42 11.30 -5.09 3.51
C LEU A 42 10.75 -5.33 2.10
N PRO A 43 9.69 -6.12 1.93
CA PRO A 43 9.07 -6.32 0.62
C PRO A 43 8.34 -5.06 0.15
N GLY A 44 8.23 -4.87 -1.17
CA GLY A 44 7.19 -4.06 -1.77
C GLY A 44 5.97 -4.95 -2.07
N LEU A 45 5.13 -5.19 -1.05
CA LEU A 45 3.92 -6.01 -1.23
C LEU A 45 2.88 -5.27 -2.06
N SER A 46 2.25 -5.99 -2.98
CA SER A 46 1.09 -5.50 -3.73
C SER A 46 0.05 -6.60 -3.83
N PHE A 47 -1.20 -6.25 -4.09
CA PHE A 47 -2.30 -7.21 -4.07
C PHE A 47 -3.20 -7.06 -5.29
N LEU A 48 -3.52 -8.17 -5.95
CA LEU A 48 -4.62 -8.26 -6.90
C LEU A 48 -5.88 -8.69 -6.15
N LEU A 49 -6.89 -7.83 -6.13
CA LEU A 49 -8.22 -8.11 -5.64
C LEU A 49 -9.14 -8.41 -6.83
N ARG A 50 -9.92 -9.49 -6.74
CA ARG A 50 -10.94 -9.84 -7.73
C ARG A 50 -12.29 -9.93 -7.06
N HIS A 51 -13.20 -9.05 -7.46
CA HIS A 51 -14.55 -9.01 -6.92
C HIS A 51 -15.36 -10.23 -7.36
N THR A 52 -15.98 -10.95 -6.42
CA THR A 52 -16.54 -12.28 -6.69
C THR A 52 -17.85 -12.26 -7.47
N THR A 53 -18.58 -11.15 -7.44
CA THR A 53 -19.92 -11.05 -8.06
C THR A 53 -19.86 -10.52 -9.50
N ASN A 54 -18.99 -9.55 -9.79
CA ASN A 54 -18.90 -8.90 -11.10
C ASN A 54 -17.56 -9.15 -11.83
N GLY A 55 -16.58 -9.80 -11.18
CA GLY A 55 -15.28 -10.12 -11.76
C GLY A 55 -14.33 -8.94 -11.90
N ASP A 56 -14.67 -7.78 -11.35
CA ASP A 56 -13.83 -6.58 -11.44
C ASP A 56 -12.46 -6.78 -10.78
N THR A 57 -11.44 -6.12 -11.32
CA THR A 57 -10.03 -6.33 -10.95
C THR A 57 -9.40 -5.04 -10.45
N PHE A 58 -8.86 -5.12 -9.24
CA PHE A 58 -8.39 -3.98 -8.49
C PHE A 58 -7.02 -4.31 -7.91
N ILE A 59 -6.00 -3.51 -8.24
CA ILE A 59 -4.67 -3.65 -7.67
C ILE A 59 -4.47 -2.64 -6.56
N VAL A 60 -3.87 -3.08 -5.45
CA VAL A 60 -3.38 -2.21 -4.37
C VAL A 60 -1.86 -2.21 -4.43
N ASP A 61 -1.30 -1.04 -4.73
CA ASP A 61 0.12 -0.75 -4.99
C ASP A 61 0.75 -1.54 -6.14
N LEU A 62 1.90 -1.07 -6.60
CA LEU A 62 2.69 -1.62 -7.71
C LEU A 62 4.15 -1.93 -7.33
N GLY A 63 4.49 -1.79 -6.04
CA GLY A 63 5.83 -2.06 -5.53
C GLY A 63 6.89 -1.12 -6.11
N ILE A 64 8.11 -1.63 -6.22
CA ILE A 64 9.27 -0.93 -6.76
C ILE A 64 9.42 -1.26 -8.26
N ARG A 65 9.70 -0.25 -9.08
CA ARG A 65 10.03 -0.43 -10.51
C ARG A 65 11.44 -1.01 -10.70
N ARG A 66 11.63 -1.87 -11.71
CA ARG A 66 12.92 -2.54 -11.94
C ARG A 66 14.06 -1.59 -12.31
N ASP A 67 13.74 -0.57 -13.09
CA ASP A 67 14.63 0.48 -13.59
C ASP A 67 14.69 1.69 -12.65
N TRP A 68 14.51 1.49 -11.34
CA TRP A 68 14.44 2.56 -10.34
C TRP A 68 15.68 3.47 -10.35
N ASP A 69 16.85 2.93 -10.66
CA ASP A 69 18.14 3.61 -10.62
C ASP A 69 18.45 4.45 -11.87
N THR A 70 17.57 4.39 -12.88
CA THR A 70 17.71 5.14 -14.14
C THR A 70 16.47 5.95 -14.49
N ALA A 71 15.29 5.51 -14.06
CA ALA A 71 14.01 6.10 -14.45
C ALA A 71 13.34 6.94 -13.35
N LEU A 72 13.83 6.90 -12.11
CA LEU A 72 13.35 7.78 -11.04
C LEU A 72 14.05 9.16 -11.06
N PRO A 73 13.46 10.18 -10.43
CA PRO A 73 14.10 11.48 -10.26
C PRO A 73 15.48 11.36 -9.60
N THR A 74 16.50 12.00 -10.16
CA THR A 74 17.86 12.00 -9.60
C THR A 74 17.90 12.41 -8.11
N PRO A 75 17.17 13.45 -7.65
CA PRO A 75 17.12 13.79 -6.22
C PRO A 75 16.62 12.65 -5.32
N LEU A 76 15.68 11.84 -5.82
CA LEU A 76 15.18 10.68 -5.10
C LEU A 76 16.21 9.54 -5.07
N ILE A 77 16.84 9.23 -6.20
CA ILE A 77 17.88 8.18 -6.28
C ILE A 77 19.04 8.51 -5.35
N ASP A 78 19.49 9.77 -5.33
CA ASP A 78 20.56 10.24 -4.45
C ASP A 78 20.14 10.13 -2.98
N ARG A 79 18.90 10.47 -2.64
CA ARG A 79 18.35 10.30 -1.29
C ARG A 79 18.33 8.84 -0.85
N ILE A 80 17.82 7.93 -1.68
CA ILE A 80 17.79 6.47 -1.40
C ILE A 80 19.20 5.97 -1.07
N LYS A 81 20.19 6.34 -1.90
CA LYS A 81 21.60 5.97 -1.67
C LYS A 81 22.16 6.59 -0.39
N HIS A 82 21.85 7.85 -0.13
CA HIS A 82 22.33 8.56 1.07
C HIS A 82 21.75 7.99 2.37
N MET A 83 20.51 7.50 2.35
CA MET A 83 19.86 6.82 3.48
C MET A 83 20.41 5.41 3.74
N GLY A 84 21.28 4.90 2.87
CA GLY A 84 21.85 3.55 2.96
C GLY A 84 20.85 2.45 2.59
N PHE A 85 19.84 2.77 1.80
CA PHE A 85 18.87 1.78 1.34
C PHE A 85 19.46 0.93 0.24
N VAL A 86 19.23 -0.39 0.30
CA VAL A 86 19.64 -1.33 -0.75
C VAL A 86 18.39 -1.86 -1.43
N VAL A 87 18.14 -1.40 -2.65
CA VAL A 87 16.98 -1.78 -3.46
C VAL A 87 17.35 -2.93 -4.38
N ASP A 88 16.54 -3.99 -4.37
CA ASP A 88 16.66 -5.12 -5.29
C ASP A 88 15.27 -5.54 -5.81
N VAL A 89 15.16 -5.63 -7.13
CA VAL A 89 13.88 -5.85 -7.84
C VAL A 89 14.01 -7.04 -8.79
N PRO A 90 14.16 -8.27 -8.28
CA PRO A 90 14.25 -9.47 -9.12
C PRO A 90 12.93 -9.74 -9.85
N GLN A 91 11.81 -9.22 -9.33
CA GLN A 91 10.49 -9.31 -9.94
C GLN A 91 9.67 -8.06 -9.56
N ASP A 92 9.14 -7.36 -10.56
CA ASP A 92 8.19 -6.25 -10.41
C ASP A 92 6.74 -6.73 -10.55
N VAL A 93 5.78 -5.87 -10.22
CA VAL A 93 4.35 -6.21 -10.27
C VAL A 93 3.86 -6.58 -11.68
N PRO A 94 4.20 -5.87 -12.77
CA PRO A 94 3.85 -6.32 -14.12
C PRO A 94 4.36 -7.73 -14.46
N THR A 95 5.57 -8.08 -14.02
CA THR A 95 6.13 -9.42 -14.19
C THR A 95 5.40 -10.45 -13.31
N SER A 96 5.08 -10.09 -12.06
CA SER A 96 4.27 -10.93 -11.15
C SER A 96 2.91 -11.28 -11.75
N LEU A 97 2.21 -10.30 -12.32
CA LEU A 97 0.92 -10.50 -12.97
C LEU A 97 1.02 -11.48 -14.13
N ARG A 98 1.98 -11.27 -15.04
CA ARG A 98 2.17 -12.12 -16.21
C ARG A 98 2.56 -13.56 -15.83
N LYS A 99 3.41 -13.72 -14.82
CA LYS A 99 3.78 -15.04 -14.27
C LYS A 99 2.56 -15.78 -13.70
N GLY A 100 1.62 -15.04 -13.13
CA GLY A 100 0.33 -15.54 -12.66
C GLY A 100 -0.74 -15.70 -13.75
N GLY A 101 -0.41 -15.50 -15.04
CA GLY A 101 -1.33 -15.61 -16.16
C GLY A 101 -2.27 -14.42 -16.35
N VAL A 102 -1.95 -13.26 -15.77
CA VAL A 102 -2.74 -12.03 -15.86
C VAL A 102 -2.00 -11.00 -16.71
N ASP A 103 -2.60 -10.55 -17.80
CA ASP A 103 -2.07 -9.45 -18.60
C ASP A 103 -2.47 -8.09 -17.98
N PRO A 104 -1.51 -7.27 -17.49
CA PRO A 104 -1.83 -5.97 -16.88
C PRO A 104 -2.62 -5.03 -17.81
N HIS A 105 -2.36 -5.10 -19.13
CA HIS A 105 -3.01 -4.25 -20.12
C HIS A 105 -4.50 -4.61 -20.30
N ALA A 106 -4.78 -5.92 -20.51
CA ALA A 106 -6.12 -6.38 -20.82
C ALA A 106 -6.99 -6.64 -19.60
N ALA A 107 -6.40 -7.03 -18.46
CA ALA A 107 -7.16 -7.58 -17.33
C ALA A 107 -7.42 -6.62 -16.17
N ILE A 108 -6.62 -5.56 -15.97
CA ILE A 108 -6.71 -4.69 -14.78
C ILE A 108 -7.60 -3.47 -15.03
N ARG A 109 -8.58 -3.22 -14.15
CA ARG A 109 -9.54 -2.10 -14.25
C ARG A 109 -9.19 -0.96 -13.32
N HIS A 110 -8.69 -1.27 -12.13
CA HIS A 110 -8.32 -0.27 -11.13
C HIS A 110 -6.91 -0.51 -10.60
N VAL A 111 -6.15 0.57 -10.45
CA VAL A 111 -4.90 0.61 -9.70
C VAL A 111 -5.05 1.66 -8.61
N LEU A 112 -5.08 1.23 -7.36
CA LEU A 112 -4.99 2.13 -6.22
C LEU A 112 -3.54 2.19 -5.77
N LEU A 113 -3.00 3.40 -5.69
CA LEU A 113 -1.75 3.64 -4.99
C LEU A 113 -2.11 4.15 -3.60
N THR A 114 -1.70 3.41 -2.57
CA THR A 114 -1.88 3.82 -1.18
C THR A 114 -1.25 5.19 -0.96
N HIS A 115 -0.11 5.43 -1.61
CA HIS A 115 0.52 6.73 -1.77
C HIS A 115 1.58 6.68 -2.90
N VAL A 116 2.34 7.77 -3.07
CA VAL A 116 3.23 7.98 -4.24
C VAL A 116 4.73 7.90 -3.91
N HIS A 117 5.14 7.18 -2.85
CA HIS A 117 6.54 6.81 -2.69
C HIS A 117 6.97 5.73 -3.70
N PHE A 118 8.28 5.68 -3.95
CA PHE A 118 8.91 4.94 -5.05
C PHE A 118 8.72 3.42 -5.02
N ASP A 119 8.44 2.91 -3.85
CA ASP A 119 8.19 1.53 -3.50
C ASP A 119 6.71 1.15 -3.50
N HIS A 120 5.83 2.07 -3.92
CA HIS A 120 4.39 1.85 -4.06
C HIS A 120 3.88 2.04 -5.47
N PHE A 121 4.46 2.93 -6.27
CA PHE A 121 3.90 3.24 -7.60
C PHE A 121 4.44 2.40 -8.76
N GLY A 122 5.54 1.68 -8.58
CA GLY A 122 6.09 0.75 -9.57
C GLY A 122 6.23 1.31 -10.99
N ASP A 123 6.06 0.45 -12.00
CA ASP A 123 5.93 0.85 -13.40
C ASP A 123 4.44 0.94 -13.77
N THR A 124 3.95 2.15 -14.01
CA THR A 124 2.54 2.42 -14.34
C THR A 124 2.22 2.22 -15.84
N ALA A 125 3.24 2.18 -16.71
CA ALA A 125 3.06 2.17 -18.15
C ALA A 125 2.26 0.96 -18.70
N PRO A 126 2.39 -0.27 -18.16
CA PRO A 126 1.63 -1.43 -18.63
C PRO A 126 0.11 -1.35 -18.38
N PHE A 127 -0.35 -0.47 -17.48
CA PHE A 127 -1.75 -0.37 -17.05
C PHE A 127 -2.53 0.67 -17.87
N THR A 128 -2.56 0.50 -19.19
CA THR A 128 -3.10 1.49 -20.13
C THR A 128 -4.61 1.69 -20.05
N HIS A 129 -5.36 0.67 -19.63
CA HIS A 129 -6.83 0.72 -19.47
C HIS A 129 -7.27 0.95 -18.02
N ALA A 130 -6.35 0.90 -17.06
CA ALA A 130 -6.71 1.05 -15.66
C ALA A 130 -7.06 2.51 -15.33
N THR A 131 -8.04 2.69 -14.45
CA THR A 131 -8.23 3.95 -13.73
C THR A 131 -7.36 3.93 -12.48
N PHE A 132 -6.53 4.96 -12.31
CA PHE A 132 -5.69 5.16 -11.13
C PHE A 132 -6.48 5.88 -10.04
N LEU A 133 -6.42 5.35 -8.82
CA LEU A 133 -7.07 5.90 -7.63
C LEU A 133 -5.98 6.31 -6.64
N VAL A 134 -6.00 7.57 -6.21
CA VAL A 134 -5.03 8.13 -5.25
C VAL A 134 -5.74 9.10 -4.32
N GLY A 135 -5.26 9.29 -3.09
CA GLY A 135 -5.79 10.34 -2.22
C GLY A 135 -5.55 11.72 -2.82
N SER A 136 -6.52 12.63 -2.65
CA SER A 136 -6.51 13.91 -3.36
C SER A 136 -5.31 14.80 -3.04
N GLU A 137 -4.80 14.72 -1.81
CA GLU A 137 -3.65 15.50 -1.39
C GLU A 137 -2.33 15.02 -2.02
N ALA A 138 -2.28 13.83 -2.64
CA ALA A 138 -1.11 13.39 -3.39
C ALA A 138 -0.85 14.25 -4.64
N GLN A 139 -1.88 14.94 -5.15
CA GLN A 139 -1.77 15.81 -6.32
C GLN A 139 -0.71 16.90 -6.15
N GLN A 140 -0.58 17.44 -4.94
CA GLN A 140 0.36 18.52 -4.63
C GLN A 140 1.84 18.05 -4.66
N LEU A 141 2.08 16.74 -4.56
CA LEU A 141 3.42 16.16 -4.56
C LEU A 141 3.95 15.96 -5.97
N VAL A 142 3.06 15.67 -6.92
CA VAL A 142 3.39 15.34 -8.31
C VAL A 142 3.17 16.50 -9.28
N THR A 143 2.70 17.67 -8.81
CA THR A 143 2.39 18.84 -9.64
C THR A 143 2.91 20.15 -9.03
N PRO A 144 4.01 20.73 -9.53
CA PRO A 144 4.92 20.18 -10.53
C PRO A 144 5.76 19.03 -9.95
N GLY A 145 5.89 17.93 -10.69
CA GLY A 145 6.85 16.87 -10.40
C GLY A 145 8.09 16.97 -11.30
N TRP A 146 9.05 16.07 -11.09
CA TRP A 146 10.24 15.95 -11.92
C TRP A 146 9.89 15.51 -13.36
N PRO A 147 10.55 16.04 -14.41
CA PRO A 147 11.64 17.02 -14.37
C PRO A 147 11.19 18.49 -14.41
N ALA A 148 9.88 18.77 -14.39
CA ALA A 148 9.37 20.15 -14.41
C ALA A 148 9.79 20.94 -13.16
N ASP A 149 9.80 20.28 -12.00
CA ASP A 149 10.56 20.70 -10.82
C ASP A 149 11.81 19.81 -10.69
N PRO A 150 13.03 20.33 -10.95
CA PRO A 150 14.27 19.55 -10.86
C PRO A 150 14.66 19.15 -9.44
N HIS A 151 14.04 19.74 -8.41
CA HIS A 151 14.27 19.40 -7.00
C HIS A 151 13.24 18.40 -6.46
N SER A 152 12.18 18.12 -7.23
CA SER A 152 11.15 17.18 -6.80
C SER A 152 11.68 15.75 -6.75
N ALA A 153 11.31 15.03 -5.69
CA ALA A 153 11.55 13.61 -5.55
C ALA A 153 10.45 12.76 -6.24
N PHE A 154 9.39 13.39 -6.76
CA PHE A 154 8.25 12.70 -7.36
C PHE A 154 8.23 12.91 -8.87
N PRO A 155 8.09 11.86 -9.70
CA PRO A 155 7.91 12.01 -11.14
C PRO A 155 6.59 12.73 -11.45
N GLY A 156 6.64 13.73 -12.33
CA GLY A 156 5.45 14.49 -12.76
C GLY A 156 4.53 13.71 -13.71
N ASP A 157 5.03 12.63 -14.31
CA ASP A 157 4.31 11.73 -15.21
C ASP A 157 3.86 10.42 -14.53
N LEU A 158 4.06 10.29 -13.21
CA LEU A 158 3.70 9.13 -12.41
C LEU A 158 2.23 8.73 -12.59
N LEU A 159 1.33 9.73 -12.52
CA LEU A 159 -0.11 9.54 -12.61
C LEU A 159 -0.62 9.85 -14.03
N PRO A 160 -1.28 8.90 -14.72
CA PRO A 160 -1.70 9.10 -16.10
C PRO A 160 -2.81 10.17 -16.20
N PRO A 161 -2.60 11.24 -16.99
CA PRO A 161 -3.62 12.25 -17.24
C PRO A 161 -4.88 11.63 -17.84
N GLY A 162 -6.05 12.09 -17.39
CA GLY A 162 -7.36 11.61 -17.89
C GLY A 162 -7.79 10.22 -17.40
N ARG A 163 -6.91 9.47 -16.70
CA ARG A 163 -7.23 8.18 -16.07
C ARG A 163 -6.98 8.15 -14.57
N THR A 164 -6.71 9.30 -13.95
CA THR A 164 -6.47 9.42 -12.52
C THR A 164 -7.69 10.03 -11.84
N LYS A 165 -8.18 9.40 -10.77
CA LYS A 165 -9.19 9.93 -9.86
C LYS A 165 -8.56 10.22 -8.51
N TYR A 166 -8.66 11.47 -8.10
CA TYR A 166 -8.25 11.95 -6.79
C TYR A 166 -9.41 11.80 -5.80
N LEU A 167 -9.20 11.01 -4.76
CA LEU A 167 -10.21 10.67 -3.76
C LEU A 167 -10.10 11.62 -2.58
N SER A 168 -11.16 12.42 -2.36
CA SER A 168 -11.28 13.30 -1.19
C SER A 168 -11.91 12.56 -0.02
N ARG A 169 -11.50 12.92 1.21
CA ARG A 169 -12.13 12.46 2.45
C ARG A 169 -13.48 13.14 2.76
N GLU A 170 -13.81 14.21 2.04
CA GLU A 170 -15.03 14.98 2.27
C GLU A 170 -16.30 14.15 2.07
N GLY A 171 -17.20 14.16 3.06
CA GLY A 171 -18.47 13.43 3.01
C GLY A 171 -18.38 11.92 3.20
N LEU A 172 -17.17 11.37 3.43
CA LEU A 172 -16.99 9.94 3.69
C LEU A 172 -17.50 9.54 5.08
N LYS A 173 -18.01 8.32 5.19
CA LYS A 173 -18.61 7.77 6.42
C LYS A 173 -17.59 6.93 7.20
N PRO A 174 -17.76 6.78 8.53
CA PRO A 174 -16.90 5.93 9.31
C PRO A 174 -17.12 4.43 9.03
N ILE A 175 -16.07 3.63 9.19
CA ILE A 175 -16.12 2.16 9.21
C ILE A 175 -15.19 1.60 10.28
N GLY A 176 -15.72 0.78 11.18
CA GLY A 176 -14.92 0.24 12.29
C GLY A 176 -14.25 1.36 13.11
N PRO A 177 -12.93 1.33 13.33
CA PRO A 177 -12.21 2.39 14.03
C PRO A 177 -11.86 3.60 13.15
N PHE A 178 -12.15 3.58 11.84
CA PHE A 178 -11.75 4.61 10.91
C PHE A 178 -12.85 5.65 10.69
N PRO A 179 -12.54 6.96 10.77
CA PRO A 179 -13.54 8.02 10.67
C PRO A 179 -14.06 8.26 9.24
N HIS A 180 -13.26 7.94 8.22
CA HIS A 180 -13.56 8.25 6.82
C HIS A 180 -13.21 7.07 5.91
N ALA A 181 -14.22 6.52 5.25
CA ALA A 181 -14.06 5.50 4.23
C ALA A 181 -15.10 5.63 3.12
N LEU A 182 -14.68 5.24 1.92
CA LEU A 182 -15.50 5.12 0.72
C LEU A 182 -15.79 3.64 0.48
N ASP A 183 -17.07 3.25 0.51
CA ASP A 183 -17.52 1.96 -0.03
C ASP A 183 -17.42 2.03 -1.55
N PHE A 184 -16.38 1.43 -2.13
CA PHE A 184 -16.01 1.65 -3.52
C PHE A 184 -17.03 1.03 -4.49
N TYR A 185 -17.52 -0.18 -4.17
CA TYR A 185 -18.54 -0.88 -4.95
C TYR A 185 -19.96 -0.58 -4.50
N GLY A 186 -20.14 -0.05 -3.28
CA GLY A 186 -21.46 0.23 -2.70
C GLY A 186 -22.18 -1.02 -2.16
N ASP A 187 -21.48 -2.15 -2.08
CA ASP A 187 -21.99 -3.45 -1.60
C ASP A 187 -21.28 -3.95 -0.33
N GLY A 188 -20.38 -3.14 0.23
CA GLY A 188 -19.62 -3.44 1.43
C GLY A 188 -18.54 -4.51 1.29
N SER A 189 -18.13 -4.81 0.05
CA SER A 189 -17.02 -5.73 -0.23
C SER A 189 -15.64 -5.06 -0.15
N LEU A 190 -15.52 -3.78 -0.52
CA LEU A 190 -14.24 -3.05 -0.55
C LEU A 190 -14.43 -1.60 -0.09
N TYR A 191 -13.67 -1.21 0.92
CA TYR A 191 -13.60 0.14 1.44
C TYR A 191 -12.22 0.74 1.22
N ILE A 192 -12.17 1.95 0.66
CA ILE A 192 -10.97 2.78 0.63
C ILE A 192 -11.01 3.68 1.86
N VAL A 193 -9.99 3.60 2.71
CA VAL A 193 -9.94 4.22 4.03
C VAL A 193 -8.96 5.38 4.00
N ASP A 194 -9.38 6.56 4.46
CA ASP A 194 -8.46 7.69 4.70
C ASP A 194 -7.44 7.29 5.78
N ALA A 195 -6.15 7.45 5.49
CA ALA A 195 -5.06 6.96 6.33
C ALA A 195 -3.93 7.99 6.46
N PRO A 196 -4.23 9.19 6.99
CA PRO A 196 -3.28 10.30 7.02
C PRO A 196 -2.11 10.03 7.98
N GLY A 197 -1.05 10.81 7.81
CA GLY A 197 0.13 10.81 8.69
C GLY A 197 1.42 10.50 7.94
N HIS A 198 1.45 9.42 7.14
CA HIS A 198 2.64 9.03 6.40
C HIS A 198 3.03 10.01 5.30
N LEU A 199 2.13 10.20 4.34
CA LEU A 199 2.30 11.10 3.20
C LEU A 199 0.95 11.76 2.87
N PRO A 200 0.90 13.00 2.35
CA PRO A 200 -0.37 13.61 1.96
C PRO A 200 -1.13 12.73 0.96
N GLY A 201 -2.39 12.45 1.29
CA GLY A 201 -3.24 11.59 0.47
C GLY A 201 -2.98 10.09 0.65
N HIS A 202 -2.29 9.69 1.71
CA HIS A 202 -2.14 8.28 2.06
C HIS A 202 -3.51 7.64 2.37
N ILE A 203 -3.81 6.53 1.71
CA ILE A 203 -5.06 5.78 1.79
C ILE A 203 -4.81 4.28 1.92
N ASN A 204 -5.69 3.59 2.61
CA ASN A 204 -5.61 2.15 2.87
C ASN A 204 -6.80 1.42 2.24
N VAL A 205 -6.76 0.09 2.21
CA VAL A 205 -7.87 -0.74 1.72
C VAL A 205 -8.33 -1.72 2.80
N LEU A 206 -9.61 -1.68 3.13
CA LEU A 206 -10.29 -2.69 3.95
C LEU A 206 -11.22 -3.49 3.03
N VAL A 207 -10.91 -4.76 2.81
CA VAL A 207 -11.64 -5.62 1.87
C VAL A 207 -12.18 -6.84 2.58
N ARG A 208 -13.43 -7.18 2.30
CA ARG A 208 -14.05 -8.42 2.75
C ARG A 208 -13.50 -9.57 1.91
N THR A 209 -13.09 -10.65 2.55
CA THR A 209 -12.44 -11.81 1.88
C THR A 209 -13.29 -13.07 1.88
N SER A 210 -14.47 -13.05 2.52
CA SER A 210 -15.39 -14.18 2.54
C SER A 210 -16.84 -13.73 2.78
N PRO A 211 -17.83 -14.54 2.36
CA PRO A 211 -19.24 -14.22 2.54
C PRO A 211 -19.70 -14.30 4.00
N ASP A 212 -18.96 -15.00 4.86
CA ASP A 212 -19.22 -15.14 6.30
C ASP A 212 -18.44 -14.10 7.14
N GLY A 213 -17.73 -13.16 6.52
CA GLY A 213 -17.19 -11.97 7.18
C GLY A 213 -15.76 -12.02 7.67
N GLY A 214 -14.88 -12.65 6.91
CA GLY A 214 -13.45 -12.41 6.96
C GLY A 214 -13.08 -11.10 6.26
N TRP A 215 -12.05 -10.46 6.77
CA TRP A 215 -11.54 -9.18 6.27
C TRP A 215 -10.03 -9.21 6.13
N LEU A 216 -9.55 -8.46 5.15
CA LEU A 216 -8.15 -8.11 4.97
C LEU A 216 -8.04 -6.59 4.99
N TYR A 217 -7.15 -6.07 5.84
CA TYR A 217 -6.78 -4.68 5.88
C TYR A 217 -5.37 -4.51 5.35
N LEU A 218 -5.26 -3.84 4.20
CA LEU A 218 -4.01 -3.49 3.53
C LEU A 218 -3.64 -2.07 3.95
N ALA A 219 -2.64 -2.00 4.83
CA ALA A 219 -2.37 -0.80 5.60
C ALA A 219 -1.38 0.19 4.96
N GLY A 220 -0.86 -0.13 3.77
CA GLY A 220 0.21 0.64 3.15
C GLY A 220 1.36 0.88 4.13
N ASP A 221 1.80 2.12 4.20
CA ASP A 221 2.85 2.61 5.10
C ASP A 221 2.28 3.33 6.33
N SER A 222 1.05 3.00 6.74
CA SER A 222 0.56 3.45 8.04
C SER A 222 1.48 3.00 9.18
N ALA A 223 2.17 1.87 9.02
CA ALA A 223 3.27 1.42 9.84
C ALA A 223 4.25 0.59 9.00
N HIS A 224 5.54 0.62 9.35
CA HIS A 224 6.60 -0.07 8.60
C HIS A 224 7.08 -1.36 9.30
N ASP A 225 6.66 -1.60 10.55
CA ASP A 225 6.98 -2.79 11.34
C ASP A 225 5.82 -3.06 12.32
N HIS A 226 5.49 -4.34 12.56
CA HIS A 226 4.38 -4.72 13.45
C HIS A 226 4.60 -4.28 14.90
N ARG A 227 5.85 -4.08 15.34
CA ARG A 227 6.14 -3.53 16.69
C ARG A 227 5.45 -2.19 16.94
N LEU A 228 5.24 -1.37 15.91
CA LEU A 228 4.47 -0.11 16.02
C LEU A 228 2.98 -0.39 16.26
N ILE A 229 2.42 -1.32 15.49
CA ILE A 229 1.01 -1.72 15.60
C ILE A 229 0.75 -2.41 16.94
N ASP A 230 1.68 -3.23 17.42
CA ASP A 230 1.52 -4.01 18.65
C ASP A 230 1.87 -3.22 19.92
N GLY A 231 2.46 -2.03 19.76
CA GLY A 231 2.83 -1.15 20.88
C GLY A 231 4.13 -1.57 21.57
N GLU A 232 4.96 -2.35 20.89
CA GLU A 232 6.28 -2.81 21.34
C GLU A 232 7.38 -1.80 20.99
N ALA A 233 7.09 -0.82 20.12
CA ALA A 233 7.97 0.28 19.75
C ALA A 233 7.17 1.55 19.43
N GLN A 234 7.85 2.70 19.37
CA GLN A 234 7.29 3.97 18.91
C GLN A 234 7.90 4.40 17.57
N ILE A 235 7.23 5.34 16.90
CA ILE A 235 7.73 5.96 15.66
C ILE A 235 9.05 6.69 15.94
N ALA A 236 10.11 6.25 15.27
CA ALA A 236 11.41 6.90 15.32
C ALA A 236 11.38 8.34 14.81
N VAL A 237 12.23 9.18 15.39
CA VAL A 237 12.61 10.48 14.83
C VAL A 237 14.12 10.56 14.94
N THR A 238 14.79 10.72 13.80
CA THR A 238 16.25 10.75 13.72
C THR A 238 16.74 12.18 13.49
N ASP A 239 17.90 12.54 14.05
CA ASP A 239 18.47 13.88 13.87
C ASP A 239 18.81 14.19 12.41
N MET A 240 19.23 13.16 11.65
CA MET A 240 19.76 13.34 10.30
C MET A 240 18.68 13.29 9.21
N PHE A 241 17.62 12.49 9.38
CA PHE A 241 16.61 12.26 8.34
C PHE A 241 15.17 12.47 8.82
N GLY A 242 14.98 12.87 10.08
CA GLY A 242 13.66 13.12 10.65
C GLY A 242 12.84 11.85 10.85
N CYS A 243 11.55 11.95 10.57
CA CYS A 243 10.54 10.91 10.74
C CYS A 243 10.18 10.31 9.37
N ALA A 244 9.92 9.00 9.32
CA ALA A 244 9.41 8.34 8.11
C ALA A 244 7.99 8.80 7.73
N HIS A 245 7.24 9.33 8.70
CA HIS A 245 5.92 9.92 8.51
C HIS A 245 6.01 11.45 8.49
N GLN A 246 5.31 12.10 7.57
CA GLN A 246 5.27 13.56 7.49
C GLN A 246 4.61 14.20 8.72
N ASP A 247 3.56 13.58 9.26
CA ASP A 247 2.89 13.97 10.50
C ASP A 247 2.87 12.77 11.45
N LYS A 248 3.77 12.79 12.43
CA LYS A 248 4.01 11.70 13.38
C LYS A 248 2.80 11.47 14.28
N GLU A 249 2.19 12.53 14.78
CA GLU A 249 1.06 12.47 15.71
C GLU A 249 -0.17 11.87 15.02
N VAL A 250 -0.47 12.32 13.80
CA VAL A 250 -1.58 11.79 13.00
C VAL A 250 -1.30 10.33 12.58
N ALA A 251 -0.06 10.00 12.20
CA ALA A 251 0.33 8.62 11.91
C ALA A 251 0.14 7.72 13.14
N ALA A 252 0.59 8.15 14.33
CA ALA A 252 0.42 7.41 15.57
C ALA A 252 -1.05 7.18 15.93
N GLU A 253 -1.92 8.17 15.70
CA GLU A 253 -3.36 8.02 15.89
C GLU A 253 -3.96 6.96 14.94
N HIS A 254 -3.54 6.97 13.67
CA HIS A 254 -3.99 5.97 12.70
C HIS A 254 -3.46 4.57 13.02
N ILE A 255 -2.20 4.43 13.47
CA ILE A 255 -1.65 3.16 13.97
C ILE A 255 -2.48 2.62 15.14
N ALA A 256 -2.93 3.49 16.06
CA ALA A 256 -3.81 3.08 17.15
C ALA A 256 -5.17 2.57 16.65
N ARG A 257 -5.72 3.14 15.57
CA ARG A 257 -6.93 2.62 14.90
C ARG A 257 -6.69 1.24 14.28
N ILE A 258 -5.52 1.03 13.66
CA ILE A 258 -5.13 -0.28 13.12
C ILE A 258 -5.00 -1.31 14.23
N ARG A 259 -4.39 -0.96 15.37
CA ARG A 259 -4.32 -1.82 16.57
C ARG A 259 -5.72 -2.19 17.05
N ALA A 260 -6.64 -1.23 17.12
CA ALA A 260 -8.03 -1.49 17.49
C ALA A 260 -8.75 -2.39 16.48
N LEU A 261 -8.47 -2.26 15.18
CA LEU A 261 -9.00 -3.16 14.14
C LEU A 261 -8.45 -4.59 14.28
N LYS A 262 -7.14 -4.74 14.53
CA LYS A 262 -6.43 -6.01 14.67
C LYS A 262 -6.97 -6.87 15.82
N ALA A 263 -7.63 -6.26 16.81
CA ALA A 263 -8.31 -6.97 17.89
C ALA A 263 -9.53 -7.81 17.43
N ASN A 264 -10.05 -7.57 16.23
CA ASN A 264 -11.07 -8.41 15.62
C ASN A 264 -10.42 -9.64 14.98
N SER A 265 -10.71 -10.84 15.52
CA SER A 265 -10.15 -12.11 15.04
C SER A 265 -10.50 -12.46 13.59
N ARG A 266 -11.47 -11.78 13.00
CA ARG A 266 -11.87 -11.93 11.59
C ARG A 266 -11.17 -10.94 10.67
N VAL A 267 -10.22 -10.16 11.16
CA VAL A 267 -9.43 -9.21 10.35
C VAL A 267 -7.96 -9.64 10.31
N ARG A 268 -7.45 -9.88 9.10
CA ARG A 268 -6.01 -9.95 8.86
C ARG A 268 -5.50 -8.55 8.52
N VAL A 269 -4.50 -8.07 9.24
CA VAL A 269 -3.80 -6.80 8.91
C VAL A 269 -2.48 -7.13 8.25
N LEU A 270 -2.23 -6.57 7.06
CA LEU A 270 -0.94 -6.61 6.37
C LEU A 270 -0.48 -5.18 6.08
N ILE A 271 0.79 -4.88 6.37
CA ILE A 271 1.46 -3.63 5.98
C ILE A 271 2.22 -3.83 4.66
N ALA A 272 2.59 -2.76 3.96
CA ALA A 272 3.32 -2.88 2.69
C ALA A 272 4.66 -3.61 2.85
N HIS A 273 5.31 -3.38 3.99
CA HIS A 273 6.61 -3.94 4.35
C HIS A 273 6.54 -5.11 5.33
N ASP A 274 5.51 -5.95 5.22
CA ASP A 274 5.26 -7.07 6.15
C ASP A 274 6.23 -8.24 5.92
N ALA A 275 7.50 -8.05 6.28
CA ALA A 275 8.53 -9.08 6.18
C ALA A 275 8.19 -10.37 6.95
N PRO A 276 7.65 -10.32 8.20
CA PRO A 276 7.23 -11.52 8.93
C PRO A 276 6.16 -12.35 8.19
N TRP A 277 5.25 -11.71 7.45
CA TRP A 277 4.28 -12.41 6.61
C TRP A 277 4.87 -12.83 5.25
N TYR A 278 5.62 -11.95 4.59
CA TYR A 278 6.10 -12.17 3.22
C TYR A 278 7.07 -13.35 3.12
N TRP A 279 8.12 -13.38 3.95
CA TRP A 279 9.20 -14.36 3.78
C TRP A 279 8.73 -15.82 3.92
N PRO A 280 7.89 -16.18 4.90
CA PRO A 280 7.34 -17.53 5.01
C PRO A 280 6.34 -17.90 3.90
N ASN A 281 5.65 -16.91 3.30
CA ASN A 281 4.59 -17.16 2.31
C ASN A 281 5.07 -17.01 0.86
N ARG A 282 6.23 -16.41 0.61
CA ARG A 282 6.74 -16.11 -0.74
C ARG A 282 6.84 -17.38 -1.58
N GLY A 283 6.19 -17.36 -2.74
CA GLY A 283 6.14 -18.51 -3.67
C GLY A 283 5.13 -19.58 -3.26
N GLY A 284 4.41 -19.39 -2.15
CA GLY A 284 3.32 -20.23 -1.69
C GLY A 284 1.97 -19.88 -2.29
N PRO A 285 0.88 -20.53 -1.81
CA PRO A 285 -0.46 -20.41 -2.37
C PRO A 285 -1.11 -19.04 -2.18
N ALA A 286 -0.57 -18.18 -1.31
CA ALA A 286 -1.07 -16.81 -1.11
C ALA A 286 -0.73 -15.86 -2.29
N PHE A 287 0.25 -16.22 -3.12
CA PHE A 287 0.70 -15.42 -4.25
C PHE A 287 0.02 -15.86 -5.54
N LEU A 288 -0.24 -14.90 -6.44
CA LEU A 288 -0.82 -15.18 -7.76
C LEU A 288 0.01 -16.25 -8.50
N PRO A 289 -0.62 -17.31 -9.08
CA PRO A 289 -2.05 -17.49 -9.39
C PRO A 289 -2.95 -17.98 -8.24
N GLY A 290 -2.38 -18.24 -7.05
CA GLY A 290 -3.14 -18.56 -5.85
C GLY A 290 -3.74 -17.31 -5.18
N LYS A 291 -4.37 -17.51 -4.02
CA LYS A 291 -5.02 -16.46 -3.23
C LYS A 291 -4.81 -16.67 -1.74
N LEU A 292 -4.89 -15.60 -0.97
CA LEU A 292 -4.86 -15.63 0.48
C LEU A 292 -6.08 -16.40 1.00
N GLU A 293 -5.83 -17.28 1.98
CA GLU A 293 -6.91 -17.91 2.75
C GLU A 293 -7.57 -16.86 3.64
N SER A 294 -8.90 -16.75 3.55
CA SER A 294 -9.68 -15.88 4.45
C SER A 294 -9.64 -16.42 5.88
N LEU A 295 -9.71 -15.50 6.85
CA LEU A 295 -9.95 -15.85 8.26
C LEU A 295 -11.41 -16.23 8.50
#